data_AF-A0AAU5TA90-F1
#
_entry.id   AF-A0AAU5TA90-F1
#
_cell.length_a   1.000
_cell.length_b   1.000
_cell.length_c   1.000
_cell.angle_alpha   90.00
_cell.angle_beta   90.00
_cell.angle_gamma   90.00
#
_symmetry.space_group_name_H-M   'P 1'
#
loop_
_entity.id
_entity.type
_entity.pdbx_description
1 polymer ?
#
loop_
_entity_poly.entity_id
_entity_poly.type
_entity_poly.pdbx_seq_one_letter_code
_entity_poly.pdbx_strand_id
1 'polypeptide(L)'
;MAEQTRRLVLGGATTGVVTRCRDFTRQALTDWQWRRDPEAMEDVLLLVSEVVTNACLHAGGPRELVLRHGPGGLRVEVSDDSPDPPRRRPAGDRSRPGGHGLIVLARLARSWGAEPSGGAFPGKTVWLEVPPPAVPAQPSPPAPDGTRGPQPSQDRPAGPQRP
;
A
#
# COMPACT_ATOMS: atom_id res chain seq x y z
N MET A 1 0.25 -14.89 11.33
CA MET A 1 -0.34 -15.16 10.00
C MET A 1 0.75 -15.81 9.15
N ALA A 2 0.44 -16.91 8.46
CA ALA A 2 1.39 -17.54 7.54
C ALA A 2 1.64 -16.65 6.32
N GLU A 3 2.88 -16.62 5.82
CA GLU A 3 3.22 -15.94 4.57
C GLU A 3 2.52 -16.62 3.39
N GLN A 4 1.81 -15.85 2.57
CA GLN A 4 1.13 -16.34 1.38
C GLN A 4 1.78 -15.71 0.16
N THR A 5 2.16 -16.54 -0.82
CA THR A 5 2.75 -16.08 -2.07
C THR A 5 1.86 -16.43 -3.25
N ARG A 6 1.65 -15.47 -4.17
CA ARG A 6 0.99 -15.67 -5.46
C ARG A 6 1.89 -15.21 -6.59
N ARG A 7 1.95 -15.98 -7.68
CA ARG A 7 2.81 -15.69 -8.84
C ARG A 7 1.98 -15.70 -10.11
N LEU A 8 2.29 -14.77 -11.01
CA LEU A 8 1.71 -14.68 -12.33
C LEU A 8 2.84 -14.59 -13.35
N VAL A 9 2.96 -15.61 -14.20
CA VAL A 9 3.91 -15.65 -15.31
C VAL A 9 3.32 -14.91 -16.50
N LEU A 10 4.09 -13.96 -17.03
CA LEU A 10 3.67 -13.00 -18.06
C LEU A 10 4.42 -13.20 -19.38
N GLY A 11 5.60 -13.84 -19.34
CA GLY A 11 6.34 -14.22 -20.54
C GLY A 11 6.78 -13.05 -21.41
N GLY A 12 6.84 -11.82 -20.88
CA GLY A 12 7.28 -10.61 -21.61
C GLY A 12 6.22 -9.98 -22.51
N ALA A 13 4.95 -10.41 -22.41
CA ALA A 13 3.88 -9.79 -23.18
C ALA A 13 3.64 -8.34 -22.72
N THR A 14 3.40 -7.43 -23.66
CA THR A 14 3.11 -6.01 -23.37
C THR A 14 1.63 -5.66 -23.57
N THR A 15 0.93 -6.33 -24.47
CA THR A 15 -0.50 -6.08 -24.74
C THR A 15 -1.39 -6.65 -23.64
N GLY A 16 -2.23 -5.81 -23.03
CA GLY A 16 -3.19 -6.22 -21.99
C GLY A 16 -2.57 -6.68 -20.67
N VAL A 17 -1.25 -6.62 -20.54
CA VAL A 17 -0.52 -7.15 -19.38
C VAL A 17 -0.80 -6.37 -18.10
N VAL A 18 -0.95 -5.03 -18.22
CA VAL A 18 -1.29 -4.15 -17.10
C VAL A 18 -2.64 -4.55 -16.50
N THR A 19 -3.68 -4.69 -17.33
CA THR A 19 -5.00 -5.13 -16.90
C THR A 19 -4.95 -6.48 -16.21
N ARG A 20 -4.25 -7.45 -16.82
CA ARG A 20 -4.11 -8.81 -16.24
C ARG A 20 -3.42 -8.79 -14.88
N CYS A 21 -2.35 -8.01 -14.72
CA CYS A 21 -1.64 -7.84 -13.44
C CYS A 21 -2.52 -7.18 -12.38
N ARG A 22 -3.30 -6.16 -12.78
CA ARG A 22 -4.21 -5.44 -11.90
C ARG A 22 -5.35 -6.35 -11.41
N ASP A 23 -5.94 -7.13 -12.30
CA ASP A 23 -7.02 -8.06 -11.96
C ASP A 23 -6.52 -9.19 -11.05
N PHE A 24 -5.35 -9.76 -11.35
CA PHE A 24 -4.70 -10.76 -10.51
C PHE A 24 -4.40 -10.23 -9.10
N THR A 25 -3.88 -8.99 -9.01
CA THR A 25 -3.59 -8.33 -7.74
C THR A 25 -4.86 -8.06 -6.96
N ARG A 26 -5.91 -7.55 -7.62
CA ARG A 26 -7.22 -7.30 -7.00
C ARG A 26 -7.82 -8.58 -6.40
N GLN A 27 -7.73 -9.70 -7.12
CA GLN A 27 -8.20 -10.99 -6.60
C GLN A 27 -7.39 -11.43 -5.37
N ALA A 28 -6.05 -11.32 -5.41
CA ALA A 28 -5.19 -11.64 -4.28
C ALA A 28 -5.51 -10.81 -3.03
N LEU A 29 -5.62 -9.49 -3.18
CA LEU A 29 -5.98 -8.56 -2.10
C LEU A 29 -7.36 -8.88 -1.50
N THR A 30 -8.32 -9.23 -2.35
CA THR A 30 -9.67 -9.63 -1.91
C THR A 30 -9.62 -10.89 -1.04
N ASP A 31 -8.86 -11.89 -1.47
CA ASP A 31 -8.70 -13.16 -0.76
C ASP A 31 -7.95 -12.98 0.57
N TRP A 32 -7.06 -12.01 0.65
CA TRP A 32 -6.32 -11.61 1.86
C TRP A 32 -7.04 -10.57 2.72
N GLN A 33 -8.34 -10.33 2.46
CA GLN A 33 -9.20 -9.44 3.25
C GLN A 33 -8.78 -7.96 3.30
N TRP A 34 -8.01 -7.48 2.31
CA TRP A 34 -7.66 -6.06 2.19
C TRP A 34 -8.86 -5.17 1.86
N ARG A 35 -10.01 -5.76 1.48
CA ARG A 35 -11.28 -5.06 1.22
C ARG A 35 -11.82 -4.22 2.39
N ARG A 36 -11.27 -4.39 3.60
CA ARG A 36 -11.61 -3.58 4.77
C ARG A 36 -11.00 -2.17 4.70
N ASP A 37 -10.04 -1.96 3.81
CA ASP A 37 -9.37 -0.69 3.53
C ASP A 37 -9.30 -0.49 2.00
N PRO A 38 -10.38 0.06 1.40
CA PRO A 38 -10.45 0.23 -0.06
C PRO A 38 -9.39 1.18 -0.62
N GLU A 39 -8.95 2.17 0.17
CA GLU A 39 -7.90 3.11 -0.24
C GLU A 39 -6.57 2.38 -0.37
N ALA A 40 -6.18 1.59 0.64
CA ALA A 40 -4.96 0.77 0.56
C ALA A 40 -4.99 -0.22 -0.62
N MET A 41 -6.17 -0.77 -0.95
CA MET A 41 -6.31 -1.62 -2.14
C MET A 41 -6.05 -0.86 -3.44
N GLU A 42 -6.65 0.32 -3.63
CA GLU A 42 -6.46 1.10 -4.84
C GLU A 42 -5.02 1.63 -4.96
N ASP A 43 -4.36 1.99 -3.84
CA ASP A 43 -2.94 2.35 -3.81
C ASP A 43 -2.05 1.20 -4.31
N VAL A 44 -2.28 -0.03 -3.85
CA VAL A 44 -1.55 -1.20 -4.36
C VAL A 44 -1.78 -1.39 -5.86
N LEU A 45 -3.03 -1.29 -6.33
CA LEU A 45 -3.36 -1.48 -7.74
C LEU A 45 -2.71 -0.41 -8.63
N LEU A 46 -2.64 0.83 -8.15
CA LEU A 46 -1.93 1.91 -8.81
C LEU A 46 -0.42 1.61 -8.88
N LEU A 47 0.19 1.21 -7.76
CA LEU A 47 1.61 0.85 -7.70
C LEU A 47 1.97 -0.28 -8.66
N VAL A 48 1.15 -1.34 -8.72
CA VAL A 48 1.32 -2.44 -9.69
C VAL A 48 1.24 -1.92 -11.12
N SER A 49 0.26 -1.07 -11.41
CA SER A 49 0.07 -0.52 -12.76
C SER A 49 1.27 0.31 -13.20
N GLU A 50 1.83 1.14 -12.32
CA GLU A 50 3.01 1.95 -12.61
C GLU A 50 4.26 1.09 -12.86
N VAL A 51 4.54 0.10 -12.02
CA VAL A 51 5.74 -0.76 -12.19
C VAL A 51 5.63 -1.62 -13.44
N VAL A 52 4.45 -2.20 -13.70
CA VAL A 52 4.23 -3.02 -14.91
C VAL A 52 4.30 -2.16 -16.16
N THR A 53 3.75 -0.94 -16.14
CA THR A 53 3.86 0.01 -17.25
C THR A 53 5.31 0.40 -17.52
N ASN A 54 6.11 0.64 -16.47
CA ASN A 54 7.54 0.87 -16.61
C ASN A 54 8.26 -0.32 -17.26
N ALA A 55 7.95 -1.56 -16.86
CA ALA A 55 8.52 -2.76 -17.48
C ALA A 55 8.15 -2.85 -18.98
N CYS A 56 6.91 -2.56 -19.34
CA CYS A 56 6.46 -2.51 -20.75
C CYS A 56 7.20 -1.45 -21.57
N LEU A 57 7.33 -0.24 -21.03
CA LEU A 57 7.89 0.90 -21.76
C LEU A 57 9.42 0.88 -21.85
N HIS A 58 10.09 0.26 -20.88
CA HIS A 58 11.53 0.41 -20.70
C HIS A 58 12.31 -0.90 -20.62
N ALA A 59 11.64 -2.05 -20.47
CA ALA A 59 12.30 -3.33 -20.26
C ALA A 59 11.84 -4.46 -21.20
N GLY A 60 11.08 -4.13 -22.26
CA GLY A 60 10.58 -5.13 -23.21
C GLY A 60 9.41 -5.97 -22.69
N GLY A 61 8.84 -5.59 -21.54
CA GLY A 61 7.70 -6.27 -20.91
C GLY A 61 8.07 -7.08 -19.65
N PRO A 62 7.12 -7.24 -18.72
CA PRO A 62 7.35 -8.02 -17.51
C PRO A 62 7.35 -9.52 -17.81
N ARG A 63 8.21 -10.27 -17.13
CA ARG A 63 8.25 -11.74 -17.16
C ARG A 63 7.39 -12.36 -16.09
N GLU A 64 7.33 -11.73 -14.92
CA GLU A 64 6.62 -12.27 -13.78
C GLU A 64 6.18 -11.17 -12.83
N LEU A 65 5.01 -11.36 -12.22
CA LEU A 65 4.53 -10.62 -11.05
C LEU A 65 4.44 -11.59 -9.87
N VAL A 66 5.06 -11.25 -8.75
CA VAL A 66 4.99 -12.00 -7.49
C VAL A 66 4.41 -11.10 -6.40
N LEU A 67 3.45 -11.62 -5.66
CA LEU A 67 2.81 -10.98 -4.52
C LEU A 67 3.08 -11.83 -3.28
N ARG A 68 3.70 -11.26 -2.25
CA ARG A 68 3.97 -11.91 -0.96
C ARG A 68 3.25 -11.16 0.14
N HIS A 69 2.31 -11.82 0.80
CA HIS A 69 1.54 -11.26 1.89
C HIS A 69 1.96 -11.90 3.21
N GLY A 70 2.31 -11.09 4.20
CA GLY A 70 2.74 -11.55 5.51
C GLY A 70 2.44 -10.53 6.62
N PRO A 71 2.93 -10.76 7.85
CA PRO A 71 2.68 -9.86 8.98
C PRO A 71 3.15 -8.42 8.75
N GLY A 72 4.18 -8.23 7.93
CA GLY A 72 4.74 -6.91 7.60
C GLY A 72 3.97 -6.11 6.54
N GLY A 73 2.96 -6.73 5.89
CA GLY A 73 2.19 -6.15 4.80
C GLY A 73 2.33 -6.96 3.50
N LEU A 74 2.31 -6.25 2.37
CA LEU A 74 2.42 -6.82 1.03
C LEU A 74 3.76 -6.43 0.40
N ARG A 75 4.48 -7.40 -0.14
CA ARG A 75 5.58 -7.18 -1.06
C ARG A 75 5.15 -7.54 -2.49
N VAL A 76 5.35 -6.62 -3.42
CA VAL A 76 5.10 -6.82 -4.84
C VAL A 76 6.44 -6.82 -5.57
N GLU A 77 6.64 -7.78 -6.45
CA GLU A 77 7.88 -7.96 -7.21
C GLU A 77 7.52 -8.13 -8.69
N VAL A 78 8.12 -7.33 -9.57
CA VAL A 78 7.97 -7.43 -11.02
C VAL A 78 9.35 -7.67 -11.63
N SER A 79 9.49 -8.78 -12.33
CA SER A 79 10.75 -9.16 -12.97
C SER A 79 10.70 -8.89 -14.47
N ASP A 80 11.81 -8.43 -15.05
CA ASP A 80 12.02 -8.23 -16.48
C ASP A 80 13.44 -8.65 -16.89
N ASP A 81 13.68 -8.76 -18.21
CA ASP A 81 14.98 -9.20 -18.76
C ASP A 81 15.93 -8.02 -19.03
N SER A 82 15.57 -6.81 -18.60
CA SER A 82 16.43 -5.65 -18.80
C SER A 82 17.36 -5.48 -17.60
N PRO A 83 18.69 -5.45 -17.79
CA PRO A 83 19.63 -5.13 -16.73
C PRO A 83 19.61 -3.63 -16.37
N ASP A 84 18.95 -2.78 -17.17
CA ASP A 84 18.92 -1.35 -16.92
C ASP A 84 18.15 -1.04 -15.64
N PRO A 85 18.71 -0.21 -14.73
CA PRO A 85 17.98 0.22 -13.55
C PRO A 85 16.72 1.02 -13.94
N PRO A 86 15.69 1.08 -13.07
CA PRO A 86 14.51 1.89 -13.32
C PRO A 86 14.91 3.34 -13.60
N ARG A 87 14.57 3.85 -14.79
CA ARG A 87 14.99 5.20 -15.21
C ARG A 87 14.15 6.25 -14.48
N ARG A 88 14.81 7.12 -13.69
CA ARG A 88 14.22 8.36 -13.19
C ARG A 88 14.08 9.34 -14.35
N ARG A 89 12.84 9.70 -14.73
CA ARG A 89 12.63 10.86 -15.60
C ARG A 89 12.60 12.15 -14.77
N PRO A 90 13.27 13.22 -15.23
CA PRO A 90 13.13 14.55 -14.63
C PRO A 90 11.67 15.02 -14.71
N ALA A 91 11.19 15.67 -13.65
CA ALA A 91 9.90 16.33 -13.65
C ALA A 91 9.90 17.46 -14.70
N GLY A 92 9.17 17.29 -15.81
CA GLY A 92 9.12 18.32 -16.85
C GLY A 92 8.52 17.85 -18.18
N ASP A 93 8.67 16.57 -18.52
CA ASP A 93 8.06 16.03 -19.75
C ASP A 93 6.61 15.58 -19.50
N ARG A 94 5.70 16.56 -19.43
CA ARG A 94 4.24 16.36 -19.29
C ARG A 94 3.57 15.93 -20.59
N SER A 95 4.33 15.79 -21.68
CA SER A 95 3.79 15.56 -23.03
C SER A 95 3.48 14.10 -23.33
N ARG A 96 3.89 13.15 -22.47
CA ARG A 96 3.60 11.72 -22.61
C ARG A 96 2.98 11.12 -21.34
N PRO A 97 1.95 10.28 -21.46
CA PRO A 97 1.49 9.43 -20.36
C PRO A 97 2.65 8.57 -19.83
N GLY A 98 2.81 8.44 -18.51
CA GLY A 98 3.79 7.54 -17.88
C GLY A 98 5.02 8.17 -17.21
N GLY A 99 5.01 9.46 -16.84
CA GLY A 99 6.15 10.15 -16.21
C GLY A 99 6.21 10.14 -14.68
N HIS A 100 5.20 9.60 -13.98
CA HIS A 100 5.06 9.75 -12.53
C HIS A 100 5.40 8.49 -11.72
N GLY A 101 5.71 7.36 -12.36
CA GLY A 101 5.77 6.05 -11.69
C GLY A 101 6.67 6.00 -10.46
N LEU A 102 7.86 6.61 -10.50
CA LEU A 102 8.76 6.65 -9.35
C LEU A 102 8.32 7.64 -8.25
N ILE A 103 7.58 8.70 -8.62
CA ILE A 103 6.98 9.63 -7.64
C ILE A 103 5.83 8.95 -6.90
N VAL A 104 5.02 8.16 -7.62
CA VAL A 104 3.93 7.37 -7.04
C VAL A 104 4.50 6.30 -6.09
N LEU A 105 5.52 5.56 -6.52
CA LEU A 105 6.25 4.62 -5.67
C LEU A 105 6.80 5.29 -4.40
N ALA A 106 7.45 6.44 -4.53
CA ALA A 106 8.03 7.16 -3.40
C ALA A 106 6.98 7.71 -2.42
N ARG A 107 5.73 7.87 -2.84
CA ARG A 107 4.64 8.38 -1.98
C ARG A 107 3.86 7.26 -1.29
N LEU A 108 3.59 6.16 -1.99
CA LEU A 108 2.65 5.14 -1.52
C LEU A 108 3.33 3.87 -1.00
N ALA A 109 4.55 3.56 -1.47
CA ALA A 109 5.28 2.41 -0.95
C ALA A 109 6.05 2.80 0.33
N ARG A 110 6.07 1.89 1.31
CA ARG A 110 6.93 2.02 2.49
C ARG A 110 8.40 1.99 2.10
N SER A 111 8.74 1.09 1.19
CA SER A 111 10.07 0.89 0.64
C SER A 111 9.93 0.35 -0.77
N TRP A 112 10.91 0.64 -1.62
CA TRP A 112 10.97 0.07 -2.96
C TRP A 112 12.42 0.06 -3.45
N GLY A 113 12.70 -0.80 -4.41
CA GLY A 113 14.04 -0.95 -4.98
C GLY A 113 14.03 -1.74 -6.27
N ALA A 114 15.23 -1.96 -6.79
CA ALA A 114 15.46 -2.84 -7.91
C ALA A 114 16.74 -3.63 -7.67
N GLU A 115 16.67 -4.94 -7.87
CA GLU A 115 17.78 -5.86 -7.67
C GLU A 115 17.97 -6.71 -8.93
N PRO A 116 19.22 -7.12 -9.27
CA PRO A 116 19.45 -8.05 -10.37
C PRO A 116 18.68 -9.36 -10.15
N SER A 117 18.01 -9.88 -11.19
CA SER A 117 17.41 -11.20 -11.12
C SER A 117 18.52 -12.25 -11.21
N GLY A 118 18.62 -13.16 -10.24
CA GLY A 118 19.73 -14.11 -10.11
C GLY A 118 19.79 -15.25 -11.15
N GLY A 119 19.26 -15.05 -12.35
CA GLY A 119 19.17 -16.05 -13.42
C GLY A 119 20.37 -16.07 -14.37
N ALA A 120 20.37 -17.04 -15.30
CA ALA A 120 21.40 -17.19 -16.33
C ALA A 120 21.43 -16.06 -17.38
N PHE A 121 20.41 -15.20 -17.39
CA PHE A 121 20.26 -14.07 -18.30
C PHE A 121 20.21 -12.76 -17.50
N PRO A 122 20.70 -11.65 -18.06
CA PRO A 122 20.56 -10.34 -17.44
C PRO A 122 19.08 -10.02 -17.24
N GLY A 123 18.76 -9.44 -16.08
CA GLY A 123 17.41 -9.01 -15.76
C GLY A 123 17.40 -8.34 -14.40
N LYS A 124 16.24 -7.79 -14.03
CA LYS A 124 16.03 -7.19 -12.72
C LYS A 124 14.67 -7.55 -12.18
N THR A 125 14.55 -7.41 -10.87
CA THR A 125 13.30 -7.44 -10.13
C THR A 125 13.12 -6.08 -9.48
N VAL A 126 12.10 -5.35 -9.91
CA VAL A 126 11.62 -4.14 -9.22
C VAL A 126 10.67 -4.59 -8.13
N TRP A 127 10.92 -4.17 -6.89
CA TRP A 127 10.12 -4.55 -5.75
C TRP A 127 9.61 -3.34 -4.98
N LEU A 128 8.47 -3.50 -4.32
CA LEU A 128 7.86 -2.51 -3.43
C LEU A 128 7.19 -3.20 -2.25
N GLU A 129 7.20 -2.53 -1.10
CA GLU A 129 6.51 -2.98 0.11
C GLU A 129 5.44 -1.98 0.51
N VAL A 130 4.26 -2.50 0.84
CA VAL A 130 3.08 -1.74 1.26
C VAL A 130 2.71 -2.18 2.68
N PRO A 131 2.44 -1.24 3.60
CA PRO A 131 1.98 -1.59 4.94
C PRO A 131 0.71 -2.43 4.89
N PRO A 132 0.44 -3.26 5.90
CA PRO A 132 -0.87 -3.90 6.00
C PRO A 132 -1.96 -2.83 6.11
N PRO A 133 -3.20 -3.14 5.66
CA PRO A 133 -4.36 -2.28 5.85
C PRO A 133 -4.44 -1.73 7.27
N ALA A 134 -4.76 -0.45 7.42
CA ALA A 134 -5.03 0.06 8.75
C ALA A 134 -6.27 -0.65 9.27
N VAL A 135 -6.15 -1.36 10.40
CA VAL A 135 -7.35 -1.72 11.14
C VAL A 135 -7.91 -0.40 11.65
N PRO A 136 -9.13 0.03 11.24
CA PRO A 136 -9.68 1.26 11.79
C PRO A 136 -9.67 1.11 13.31
N ALA A 137 -8.98 2.04 13.99
CA ALA A 137 -8.97 2.09 15.43
C ALA A 137 -10.44 2.10 15.87
N GLN A 138 -10.86 1.09 16.63
CA GLN A 138 -12.17 1.18 17.27
C GLN A 138 -12.17 2.48 18.06
N PRO A 139 -13.18 3.36 17.90
CA PRO A 139 -13.25 4.55 18.73
C PRO A 139 -13.21 4.08 20.18
N SER A 140 -12.19 4.52 20.93
CA SER A 140 -12.09 4.25 22.35
C SER A 140 -13.45 4.56 22.98
N PRO A 141 -14.03 3.68 23.81
CA PRO A 141 -15.27 4.00 24.49
C PRO A 141 -15.07 5.34 25.22
N PRO A 142 -16.06 6.26 25.16
CA PRO A 142 -15.96 7.52 25.88
C PRO A 142 -15.62 7.19 27.33
N ALA A 143 -14.61 7.86 27.88
CA ALA A 143 -14.25 7.72 29.28
C ALA A 143 -15.53 7.85 30.12
N PRO A 144 -15.72 7.01 31.17
CA PRO A 144 -16.90 7.11 32.00
C PRO A 144 -16.99 8.55 32.51
N ASP A 145 -18.08 9.21 32.15
CA ASP A 145 -18.37 10.59 32.52
C ASP A 145 -18.23 10.66 34.04
N GLY A 146 -17.19 11.37 34.49
CA GLY A 146 -16.80 11.40 35.89
C GLY A 146 -18.01 11.83 36.69
N THR A 147 -18.57 10.88 37.45
CA THR A 147 -19.72 11.15 38.31
C THR A 147 -19.31 12.27 39.24
N ARG A 148 -19.83 13.48 38.96
CA ARG A 148 -19.69 14.66 39.81
C ARG A 148 -20.26 14.25 41.17
N GLY A 149 -19.37 13.96 42.12
CA GLY A 149 -19.75 13.68 43.49
C GLY A 149 -20.60 14.83 44.06
N PRO A 150 -21.54 14.55 44.98
CA PRO A 150 -22.40 15.57 45.54
C PRO A 150 -21.56 16.63 46.27
N GLN A 151 -21.74 17.91 45.90
CA GLN A 151 -21.16 19.04 46.63
C GLN A 151 -21.76 19.09 48.04
N PRO A 152 -20.95 19.31 49.09
CA PRO A 152 -21.47 19.49 50.45
C PRO A 152 -22.27 20.80 50.55
N SER A 153 -23.48 20.68 51.08
CA SER A 153 -24.41 21.75 51.41
C SER A 153 -23.80 22.70 52.46
N GLN A 154 -23.64 23.98 52.11
CA GLN A 154 -23.38 25.02 53.09
C GLN A 154 -24.71 25.43 53.74
N ASP A 155 -25.06 24.74 54.83
CA ASP A 155 -26.05 25.24 55.78
C ASP A 155 -25.43 26.37 56.59
N ARG A 156 -25.97 27.58 56.39
CA ARG A 156 -25.67 28.76 57.21
C ARG A 156 -26.75 28.85 58.29
N PRO A 157 -26.42 28.85 59.60
CA PRO A 157 -27.45 28.93 60.62
C PRO A 157 -28.04 30.34 60.72
N ALA A 158 -29.36 30.37 60.90
CA ALA A 158 -30.16 31.55 61.21
C ALA A 158 -29.76 32.12 62.58
N GLY A 159 -29.41 33.41 62.61
CA GLY A 159 -29.31 34.17 63.86
C GLY A 159 -30.72 34.47 64.41
N PRO A 160 -30.93 34.44 65.74
CA PRO A 160 -32.25 34.56 66.33
C PRO A 160 -32.76 36.00 66.31
N GLN A 161 -34.08 36.14 66.17
CA GLN A 161 -34.80 37.41 66.28
C GLN A 161 -35.16 37.74 67.74
N ARG A 162 -35.05 39.04 68.05
CA ARG A 162 -35.89 39.86 68.97
C ARG A 162 -35.74 39.67 70.50
N PRO A 163 -36.15 40.67 71.32
CA PRO A 163 -37.48 41.34 71.36
C PRO A 163 -37.67 42.56 70.45
#